data_AF-A0A2V2MVU4-F1
#
_entry.id   AF-A0A2V2MVU4-F1
#
_cell.length_a   1.000
_cell.length_b   1.000
_cell.length_c   1.000
_cell.angle_alpha   90.00
_cell.angle_beta   90.00
_cell.angle_gamma   90.00
#
_symmetry.space_group_name_H-M   'P 1'
#
loop_
_entity.id
_entity.type
_entity.pdbx_description
1 polymer ?
#
loop_
_entity_poly.entity_id
_entity_poly.type
_entity_poly.pdbx_seq_one_letter_code
_entity_poly.pdbx_strand_id
1 'polypeptide(L)' 'MSSSVIEQDGKITIPQNIIEKLGVARGDEVEIEIVGSNLLIRLKKNSYNSIISLKGCIQDNKTDPLTLKSIWKM' A
#
# COMPACT_ATOMS: atom_id res chain seq x y z
N MET A 1 7.92 -13.81 -13.63
CA MET A 1 7.24 -14.65 -12.62
C MET A 1 8.25 -14.99 -11.54
N SER A 2 7.86 -14.90 -10.27
CA SER A 2 8.69 -15.37 -9.15
C SER A 2 7.98 -16.57 -8.52
N SER A 3 8.74 -17.58 -8.09
CA SER A 3 8.21 -18.75 -7.39
C SER A 3 8.80 -18.82 -5.98
N SER A 4 8.01 -19.29 -5.03
CA SER A 4 8.43 -19.58 -3.65
C SER A 4 7.97 -20.97 -3.25
N VAL A 5 8.65 -21.56 -2.27
CA VAL A 5 8.29 -22.85 -1.68
C VAL A 5 7.51 -22.61 -0.39
N ILE A 6 6.54 -23.49 -0.12
CA ILE A 6 5.85 -23.53 1.19
C ILE A 6 6.76 -24.28 2.15
N GLU A 7 7.19 -23.62 3.22
CA GLU A 7 8.04 -24.18 4.25
C GLU A 7 7.26 -25.13 5.19
N GLN A 8 7.95 -25.87 6.06
CA GLN A 8 7.35 -26.93 6.89
C GLN A 8 6.24 -26.44 7.83
N ASP A 9 6.24 -25.17 8.19
CA ASP A 9 5.25 -24.52 9.06
C ASP A 9 4.19 -23.73 8.27
N GLY A 10 4.12 -23.94 6.96
CA GLY A 10 3.17 -23.24 6.08
C GLY A 10 3.58 -21.82 5.73
N LYS A 11 4.78 -21.36 6.11
CA LYS A 11 5.29 -20.05 5.71
C LYS A 11 5.65 -20.03 4.22
N ILE A 12 5.42 -18.87 3.60
CA ILE A 12 5.88 -18.56 2.26
C ILE A 12 6.70 -17.29 2.34
N THR A 13 7.97 -17.38 1.94
CA THR A 13 8.81 -16.20 1.80
C THR A 13 8.42 -15.44 0.53
N ILE A 14 7.93 -14.20 0.68
CA ILE A 14 7.61 -13.33 -0.46
C ILE A 14 8.93 -12.88 -1.12
N PRO A 15 9.11 -13.12 -2.44
CA PRO A 15 10.31 -12.69 -3.16
C PRO A 15 10.54 -11.17 -3.07
N GLN A 16 11.80 -10.76 -2.92
CA GLN A 16 12.17 -9.35 -2.74
C GLN A 16 11.61 -8.43 -3.84
N ASN A 17 11.61 -8.87 -5.09
CA ASN A 17 11.06 -8.09 -6.20
C ASN A 17 9.55 -7.84 -6.12
N ILE A 18 8.80 -8.68 -5.39
CA ILE A 18 7.37 -8.48 -5.12
C ILE A 18 7.19 -7.53 -3.93
N ILE A 19 8.01 -7.69 -2.88
CA ILE A 19 8.03 -6.79 -1.71
C ILE A 19 8.24 -5.34 -2.16
N GLU A 20 9.26 -5.09 -2.99
CA GLU A 20 9.59 -3.75 -3.48
C GLU A 20 8.47 -3.15 -4.35
N LYS A 21 7.84 -3.97 -5.20
CA LYS A 21 6.75 -3.51 -6.08
C LYS A 21 5.46 -3.18 -5.33
N LEU A 22 5.15 -3.95 -4.29
CA LEU A 22 3.92 -3.79 -3.51
C LEU A 22 4.11 -2.89 -2.30
N GLY A 23 5.36 -2.54 -1.95
CA GLY A 23 5.69 -1.73 -0.78
C GLY A 23 5.37 -2.43 0.54
N VAL A 24 5.52 -3.76 0.60
CA VAL A 24 5.20 -4.56 1.80
C VAL A 24 6.27 -4.35 2.86
N ALA A 25 5.87 -4.06 4.09
CA ALA A 25 6.74 -3.98 5.25
C ALA A 25 6.48 -5.13 6.24
N ARG A 26 7.45 -5.38 7.12
CA ARG A 26 7.24 -6.29 8.26
C ARG A 26 6.11 -5.74 9.15
N GLY A 27 5.15 -6.60 9.48
CA GLY A 27 4.00 -6.22 10.31
C GLY A 27 2.78 -5.74 9.52
N ASP A 28 2.87 -5.62 8.19
CA ASP A 28 1.70 -5.36 7.37
C ASP A 28 0.70 -6.51 7.45
N GLU A 29 -0.58 -6.17 7.65
CA GLU A 29 -1.67 -7.14 7.61
C GLU A 29 -2.06 -7.45 6.16
N VAL A 30 -2.37 -8.72 5.89
CA VAL A 30 -2.86 -9.18 4.59
C VAL A 30 -4.16 -9.96 4.74
N GLU A 31 -5.00 -9.85 3.72
CA GLU A 31 -6.15 -10.72 3.50
C GLU A 31 -5.75 -11.84 2.54
N ILE A 32 -6.17 -13.06 2.85
CA ILE A 32 -5.87 -14.26 2.08
C ILE A 32 -7.20 -14.89 1.66
N GLU A 33 -7.37 -15.10 0.35
CA GLU A 33 -8.60 -15.65 -0.25
C GLU A 33 -8.26 -16.75 -1.26
N ILE A 34 -9.14 -17.74 -1.41
CA ILE A 34 -9.07 -18.73 -2.48
C ILE A 34 -9.95 -18.26 -3.65
N VAL A 35 -9.35 -18.07 -4.82
CA VAL A 35 -10.06 -17.69 -6.05
C VAL A 35 -9.82 -18.75 -7.12
N GLY A 36 -10.78 -19.67 -7.26
CA GLY A 36 -10.63 -20.86 -8.10
C GLY A 36 -9.52 -21.78 -7.59
N SER A 37 -8.49 -22.00 -8.40
CA SER A 37 -7.29 -22.77 -8.03
C SER A 37 -6.13 -21.90 -7.51
N ASN A 38 -6.37 -20.60 -7.28
CA ASN A 38 -5.33 -19.64 -6.92
C ASN A 38 -5.50 -19.15 -5.49
N LEU A 39 -4.37 -18.91 -4.83
CA LEU A 39 -4.32 -18.14 -3.59
C LEU A 39 -4.11 -16.67 -3.93
N LEU A 40 -5.00 -15.80 -3.45
CA LEU A 40 -4.88 -14.36 -3.62
C LEU A 40 -4.55 -13.71 -2.27
N ILE A 41 -3.49 -12.92 -2.24
CA ILE A 41 -3.03 -12.19 -1.06
C ILE A 41 -3.16 -10.70 -1.36
N ARG A 42 -3.93 -9.97 -0.53
CA ARG A 42 -4.14 -8.52 -0.67
C ARG A 42 -3.62 -7.82 0.58
N LEU A 43 -2.93 -6.69 0.40
CA LEU A 43 -2.58 -5.82 1.52
C LEU A 43 -3.87 -5.25 2.13
N LYS A 44 -4.06 -5.47 3.42
CA LYS A 44 -5.17 -4.88 4.16
C LYS A 44 -4.83 -3.42 4.42
N LYS A 45 -5.19 -2.56 3.47
CA LYS A 45 -5.02 -1.11 3.64
C LYS A 45 -5.92 -0.67 4.78
N ASN A 46 -5.32 -0.33 5.92
CA ASN A 46 -6.03 0.40 6.95
C ASN A 46 -6.27 1.83 6.44
N SER A 47 -7.37 2.02 5.72
CA SER A 47 -7.76 3.27 5.07
C SER A 47 -7.75 4.45 6.04
N TYR A 48 -7.94 4.20 7.34
CA TYR A 48 -7.84 5.22 8.38
C TYR A 48 -6.42 5.81 8.50
N ASN A 49 -5.38 4.96 8.48
CA ASN A 49 -3.99 5.40 8.62
C ASN A 49 -3.45 6.08 7.35
N SER A 50 -3.90 5.64 6.17
CA SER A 50 -3.52 6.28 4.90
C SER A 50 -4.10 7.69 4.76
N ILE A 51 -5.32 7.92 5.25
CA ILE A 51 -5.95 9.24 5.23
C ILE A 51 -5.29 10.16 6.27
N ILE A 52 -4.89 9.63 7.43
CA ILE A 52 -4.20 10.41 8.47
C ILE A 52 -2.78 10.78 8.04
N SER A 53 -2.03 9.89 7.37
CA SER A 53 -0.69 10.22 6.86
C SER A 53 -0.75 11.27 5.73
N LEU A 54 -1.84 11.30 4.96
CA LEU A 54 -2.10 12.36 3.97
C LEU A 54 -2.56 13.69 4.59
N LYS A 55 -3.04 13.71 5.84
CA LYS A 55 -3.36 14.97 6.55
C LYS A 55 -2.12 15.79 6.92
N GLY A 56 -0.92 15.21 6.83
CA GLY A 56 0.35 15.82 7.24
C GLY A 56 0.87 16.99 6.42
N CYS A 57 0.16 17.49 5.41
CA CYS A 57 0.60 18.65 4.61
C CYS A 57 -0.38 19.84 4.57
N ILE A 58 -1.58 19.71 5.15
CA ILE A 58 -2.60 20.76 5.13
C ILE A 58 -3.07 21.02 6.56
N GLN A 59 -2.14 21.34 7.47
CA GLN A 59 -2.53 21.70 8.83
C GLN A 59 -2.64 23.21 9.07
N ASP A 60 -2.09 24.09 8.21
CA ASP A 60 -2.16 25.54 8.48
C ASP A 60 -2.05 26.46 7.26
N ASN A 61 -2.57 26.05 6.10
CA ASN A 61 -2.64 26.98 4.98
C ASN A 61 -4.09 27.43 4.76
N LYS A 62 -4.41 28.66 5.18
CA LYS A 62 -5.65 29.41 4.86
C LYS A 62 -5.74 29.78 3.37
N THR A 63 -5.14 28.99 2.51
CA THR A 63 -5.07 29.29 1.08
C THR A 63 -6.07 28.39 0.38
N ASP A 64 -7.13 28.99 -0.16
CA ASP A 64 -8.08 28.30 -1.03
C ASP A 64 -7.30 27.69 -2.21
N PRO A 65 -7.30 26.35 -2.39
CA PRO A 65 -6.58 25.68 -3.46
C PRO A 65 -6.93 26.20 -4.86
N LEU A 66 -8.14 26.76 -5.05
CA LEU A 66 -8.57 27.35 -6.32
C LEU A 66 -7.82 28.64 -6.64
N THR A 67 -7.32 29.36 -5.63
CA THR A 67 -6.51 30.57 -5.81
C THR A 67 -5.09 30.26 -6.29
N LEU A 68 -4.56 29.06 -6.00
CA LEU A 68 -3.23 28.63 -6.42
C LEU A 68 -3.10 28.46 -7.93
N LYS A 69 -4.20 28.23 -8.66
CA LYS A 69 -4.20 28.21 -10.15
C LYS A 69 -3.70 29.52 -10.75
N SER A 70 -3.82 30.64 -10.03
CA SER A 70 -3.35 31.95 -10.50
C SER A 70 -1.83 32.12 -10.48
N ILE A 71 -1.10 31.30 -9.70
CA ILE A 71 0.35 31.32 -9.56
C ILE A 71 1.02 30.60 -10.75
N TRP A 72 0.34 29.59 -11.29
CA TRP A 72 0.75 28.87 -12.48
C TRP A 72 0.26 29.59 -13.74
N LYS A 73 0.67 30.86 -13.90
CA LYS A 73 0.69 31.47 -15.24
C LYS A 73 1.89 30.86 -15.96
N MET A 74 1.62 30.25 -17.12
CA MET A 74 2.62 29.72 -18.06
C MET A 74 3.79 30.66 -18.26
#